data_AF-A0A485A9Y7-F1
#
_entry.id   AF-A0A485A9Y7-F1
#
_cell.length_a   1.000
_cell.length_b   1.000
_cell.length_c   1.000
_cell.angle_alpha   90.00
_cell.angle_beta   90.00
_cell.angle_gamma   90.00
#
_symmetry.space_group_name_H-M   'P 1'
#
loop_
_entity.id
_entity.type
_entity.pdbx_description
1 polymer ?
#
loop_
_entity_poly.entity_id
_entity_poly.type
_entity_poly.pdbx_seq_one_letter_code
_entity_poly.pdbx_strand_id
1 'polypeptide(L)'
;MVSFLSKLDWGVKVLASLDACRRVAYENIEDAARNGLHYVELRFSPRYMAMTHQLPVAGVVEAVIAGVNEGCKAFHVEARLIGIMSRTFGEAACEEELNALLAHRDGITALDLAGDELGFPGHLFLNHFTRARDAGWRITVHAGEAAARKASGRPSAILALNVSSRGKSGAGSDIDGLSGRKTYRD
;
A
#
# COMPACT_ATOMS: atom_id res chain seq x y z
N MET A 1 -9.73 0.03 -16.99
CA MET A 1 -9.47 0.33 -15.57
C MET A 1 -10.75 0.25 -14.74
N VAL A 2 -11.79 1.04 -15.03
CA VAL A 2 -13.02 1.10 -14.22
C VAL A 2 -13.78 -0.25 -14.15
N SER A 3 -13.80 -1.05 -15.23
CA SER A 3 -14.42 -2.39 -15.23
C SER A 3 -13.63 -3.48 -14.48
N PHE A 4 -12.37 -3.22 -14.14
CA PHE A 4 -11.57 -4.14 -13.32
C PHE A 4 -11.87 -3.91 -11.83
N LEU A 5 -12.03 -2.65 -11.42
CA LEU A 5 -12.36 -2.27 -10.04
C LEU A 5 -13.71 -2.87 -9.60
N SER A 6 -14.69 -2.94 -10.49
CA SER A 6 -16.00 -3.54 -10.17
C SER A 6 -15.95 -5.05 -9.86
N LYS A 7 -14.86 -5.75 -10.20
CA LYS A 7 -14.66 -7.15 -9.77
C LYS A 7 -14.25 -7.25 -8.30
N LEU A 8 -13.52 -6.26 -7.78
CA LEU A 8 -13.13 -6.20 -6.37
C LEU A 8 -14.32 -5.87 -5.46
N ASP A 9 -15.37 -5.21 -5.98
CA ASP A 9 -16.60 -4.92 -5.24
C ASP A 9 -17.23 -6.17 -4.63
N TRP A 10 -17.21 -7.31 -5.31
CA TRP A 10 -17.77 -8.55 -4.78
C TRP A 10 -16.97 -9.11 -3.60
N GLY A 11 -15.65 -8.96 -3.61
CA GLY A 11 -14.78 -9.40 -2.51
C GLY A 11 -14.95 -8.54 -1.26
N VAL A 12 -15.06 -7.22 -1.41
CA VAL A 12 -15.30 -6.33 -0.26
C VAL A 12 -16.74 -6.42 0.25
N LYS A 13 -17.70 -6.81 -0.59
CA LYS A 13 -19.09 -7.00 -0.17
C LYS A 13 -19.29 -8.11 0.86
N VAL A 14 -18.37 -9.05 0.98
CA VAL A 14 -18.46 -10.12 1.99
C VAL A 14 -17.69 -9.79 3.27
N LEU A 15 -17.01 -8.64 3.34
CA LEU A 15 -16.34 -8.14 4.54
C LEU A 15 -17.34 -7.53 5.52
N ALA A 16 -18.25 -8.36 6.03
CA ALA A 16 -19.33 -7.93 6.92
C ALA A 16 -18.90 -7.68 8.37
N SER A 17 -17.65 -8.01 8.73
CA SER A 17 -17.12 -7.84 10.08
C SER A 17 -15.62 -7.58 10.09
N LEU A 18 -15.12 -7.07 11.22
CA LEU A 18 -13.68 -6.93 11.45
C LEU A 18 -12.97 -8.29 11.44
N ASP A 19 -13.62 -9.34 11.93
CA ASP A 19 -13.10 -10.72 11.83
C ASP A 19 -12.97 -11.19 10.38
N ALA A 20 -13.90 -10.82 9.50
CA ALA A 20 -13.77 -11.11 8.07
C ALA A 20 -12.56 -10.39 7.48
N CYS A 21 -12.32 -9.13 7.85
CA CYS A 21 -11.13 -8.38 7.43
C CYS A 21 -9.83 -9.03 7.93
N ARG A 22 -9.80 -9.45 9.20
CA ARG A 22 -8.68 -10.18 9.80
C ARG A 22 -8.41 -11.51 9.10
N ARG A 23 -9.46 -12.28 8.83
CA ARG A 23 -9.38 -13.56 8.12
C ARG A 23 -8.79 -13.38 6.72
N VAL A 24 -9.30 -12.42 5.95
CA VAL A 24 -8.77 -12.16 4.60
C VAL A 24 -7.30 -11.75 4.67
N ALA A 25 -6.92 -10.91 5.63
CA ALA A 25 -5.52 -10.51 5.83
C ALA A 25 -4.61 -11.71 6.17
N TYR A 26 -5.07 -12.63 7.02
CA TYR A 26 -4.37 -13.87 7.36
C TYR A 26 -4.20 -14.79 6.14
N GLU A 27 -5.29 -15.04 5.40
CA GLU A 27 -5.31 -15.89 4.21
C GLU A 27 -4.41 -15.32 3.09
N ASN A 28 -4.26 -13.99 2.98
CA ASN A 28 -3.31 -13.38 2.04
C ASN A 28 -1.85 -13.75 2.35
N ILE A 29 -1.48 -13.88 3.62
CA ILE A 29 -0.14 -14.33 4.00
C ILE A 29 0.02 -15.84 3.79
N GLU A 30 -1.03 -16.62 4.02
CA GLU A 30 -1.05 -18.04 3.67
C GLU A 30 -0.80 -18.25 2.17
N ASP A 31 -1.50 -17.51 1.32
CA ASP A 31 -1.30 -17.54 -0.12
C ASP A 31 0.10 -17.08 -0.50
N ALA A 32 0.64 -16.06 0.20
CA ALA A 32 2.01 -15.65 -0.02
C ALA A 32 3.01 -16.79 0.24
N ALA A 33 2.83 -17.51 1.35
CA ALA A 33 3.66 -18.65 1.72
C ALA A 33 3.52 -19.82 0.73
N ARG A 34 2.30 -20.14 0.28
CA ARG A 34 2.03 -21.18 -0.71
C ARG A 34 2.71 -20.91 -2.06
N ASN A 35 2.87 -19.63 -2.41
CA ASN A 35 3.58 -19.20 -3.61
C ASN A 35 5.12 -19.09 -3.40
N GLY A 36 5.64 -19.47 -2.24
CA GLY A 36 7.08 -19.45 -1.95
C GLY A 36 7.66 -18.05 -1.75
N LEU A 37 6.84 -17.10 -1.32
CA LEU A 37 7.25 -15.71 -1.15
C LEU A 37 7.86 -15.49 0.23
N HIS A 38 9.06 -14.92 0.26
CA HIS A 38 9.77 -14.64 1.52
C HIS A 38 9.39 -13.28 2.12
N TYR A 39 8.99 -12.33 1.27
CA TYR A 39 8.65 -10.97 1.64
C TYR A 39 7.46 -10.49 0.82
N VAL A 40 6.53 -9.77 1.44
CA VAL A 40 5.38 -9.16 0.76
C VAL A 40 5.08 -7.75 1.30
N GLU A 41 4.67 -6.85 0.40
CA GLU A 41 4.10 -5.56 0.78
C GLU A 41 2.62 -5.57 0.42
N LEU A 42 1.77 -5.77 1.43
CA LEU A 42 0.33 -5.79 1.23
C LEU A 42 -0.21 -4.38 1.31
N ARG A 43 -0.90 -3.97 0.25
CA ARG A 43 -1.58 -2.69 0.17
C ARG A 43 -3.08 -2.85 0.34
N PHE A 44 -3.71 -1.97 1.11
CA PHE A 44 -5.15 -2.04 1.36
C PHE A 44 -5.76 -0.65 1.58
N SER A 45 -6.99 -0.44 1.14
CA SER A 45 -7.77 0.78 1.41
C SER A 45 -8.79 0.46 2.50
N PRO A 46 -8.60 0.94 3.75
CA PRO A 46 -9.47 0.59 4.86
C PRO A 46 -10.89 1.12 4.67
N ARG A 47 -11.07 2.31 4.06
CA ARG A 47 -12.42 2.82 3.75
C ARG A 47 -13.10 1.96 2.70
N TYR A 48 -12.38 1.55 1.65
CA TYR A 48 -12.96 0.71 0.60
C TYR A 48 -13.40 -0.65 1.14
N MET A 49 -12.65 -1.24 2.08
CA MET A 49 -13.07 -2.45 2.78
C MET A 49 -14.27 -2.20 3.71
N ALA A 50 -14.31 -1.05 4.38
CA ALA A 50 -15.38 -0.70 5.31
C ALA A 50 -16.70 -0.27 4.63
N MET A 51 -16.65 0.26 3.41
CA MET A 51 -17.76 1.03 2.82
C MET A 51 -19.07 0.26 2.69
N THR A 52 -19.01 -1.05 2.42
CA THR A 52 -20.23 -1.85 2.18
C THR A 52 -21.04 -2.05 3.45
N HIS A 53 -20.37 -2.30 4.57
CA HIS A 53 -20.99 -2.64 5.86
C HIS A 53 -20.81 -1.56 6.92
N GLN A 54 -20.32 -0.38 6.52
CA GLN A 54 -20.07 0.78 7.37
C GLN A 54 -19.23 0.44 8.61
N LEU A 55 -18.20 -0.39 8.41
CA LEU A 55 -17.28 -0.77 9.49
C LEU A 55 -16.47 0.44 9.98
N PRO A 56 -16.04 0.45 11.25
CA PRO A 56 -15.13 1.49 11.73
C PRO A 56 -13.79 1.38 10.99
N VAL A 57 -13.40 2.42 10.25
CA VAL A 57 -12.21 2.43 9.38
C VAL A 57 -10.92 2.11 10.15
N ALA A 58 -10.76 2.69 11.35
CA ALA A 58 -9.63 2.37 12.24
C ALA A 58 -9.65 0.89 12.70
N GLY A 59 -10.83 0.36 13.02
CA GLY A 59 -10.97 -1.05 13.38
C GLY A 59 -10.63 -2.00 12.22
N VAL A 60 -10.89 -1.59 10.97
CA VAL A 60 -10.44 -2.35 9.79
C VAL A 60 -8.92 -2.37 9.70
N VAL A 61 -8.26 -1.23 9.92
CA VAL A 61 -6.78 -1.15 9.96
C VAL A 61 -6.23 -2.08 11.04
N GLU A 62 -6.78 -2.02 12.25
CA GLU A 62 -6.40 -2.90 13.35
C GLU A 62 -6.57 -4.39 13.00
N ALA A 63 -7.72 -4.77 12.43
CA ALA A 63 -8.02 -6.13 12.04
C ALA A 63 -7.06 -6.66 10.97
N VAL A 64 -6.71 -5.82 9.98
CA VAL A 64 -5.73 -6.18 8.94
C VAL A 64 -4.35 -6.37 9.54
N ILE A 65 -3.90 -5.46 10.42
CA ILE A 65 -2.61 -5.60 11.12
C ILE A 65 -2.57 -6.90 11.93
N ALA A 66 -3.63 -7.20 12.67
CA ALA A 66 -3.73 -8.44 13.45
C ALA A 66 -3.64 -9.68 12.55
N GLY A 67 -4.41 -9.73 11.46
CA GLY A 67 -4.45 -10.87 10.55
C GLY A 67 -3.10 -11.10 9.84
N VAL A 68 -2.45 -10.03 9.40
CA VAL A 68 -1.11 -10.12 8.81
C VAL A 68 -0.09 -10.60 9.84
N ASN A 69 -0.10 -10.07 11.06
CA ASN A 69 0.82 -10.50 12.12
C ASN A 69 0.62 -11.97 12.51
N GLU A 70 -0.62 -12.44 12.59
CA GLU A 70 -0.94 -13.86 12.81
C GLU A 70 -0.42 -14.73 11.67
N GLY A 71 -0.66 -14.33 10.42
CA GLY A 71 -0.18 -15.04 9.23
C GLY A 71 1.35 -15.09 9.15
N CYS A 72 2.04 -13.98 9.43
CA CYS A 72 3.50 -13.93 9.43
C CYS A 72 4.09 -14.90 10.45
N LYS A 73 3.49 -15.00 11.64
CA LYS A 73 3.91 -15.95 12.69
C LYS A 73 3.65 -17.40 12.28
N ALA A 74 2.52 -17.68 11.62
CA ALA A 74 2.16 -19.03 11.21
C ALA A 74 3.02 -19.55 10.04
N PHE A 75 3.27 -18.69 9.05
CA PHE A 75 3.85 -19.10 7.76
C PHE A 75 5.28 -18.63 7.53
N HIS A 76 5.88 -17.89 8.47
CA HIS A 76 7.26 -17.40 8.41
C HIS A 76 7.56 -16.53 7.17
N VAL A 77 6.57 -15.77 6.72
CA VAL A 77 6.69 -14.76 5.65
C VAL A 77 6.89 -13.40 6.31
N GLU A 78 7.83 -12.60 5.82
CA GLU A 78 7.94 -11.20 6.24
C GLU A 78 6.92 -10.36 5.47
N ALA A 79 6.12 -9.55 6.17
CA ALA A 79 5.16 -8.67 5.53
C ALA A 79 5.27 -7.24 6.03
N ARG A 80 5.01 -6.29 5.13
CA ARG A 80 4.80 -4.87 5.44
C ARG A 80 3.46 -4.42 4.90
N LEU A 81 2.86 -3.46 5.59
CA LEU A 81 1.56 -2.91 5.21
C LEU A 81 1.70 -1.52 4.61
N ILE A 82 0.96 -1.30 3.53
CA ILE A 82 0.84 -0.02 2.84
C ILE A 82 -0.62 0.42 2.88
N GLY A 83 -0.90 1.54 3.53
CA GLY A 83 -2.25 2.10 3.55
C GLY A 83 -2.54 2.84 2.24
N ILE A 84 -3.70 2.62 1.63
CA ILE A 84 -4.14 3.33 0.42
C ILE A 84 -5.15 4.40 0.81
N MET A 85 -4.95 5.62 0.30
CA MET A 85 -5.99 6.63 0.20
C MET A 85 -6.69 6.52 -1.15
N SER A 86 -8.01 6.36 -1.12
CA SER A 86 -8.85 6.20 -2.30
C SER A 86 -9.33 7.55 -2.80
N ARG A 87 -8.56 8.16 -3.73
CA ARG A 87 -8.82 9.52 -4.25
C ARG A 87 -10.18 9.68 -4.92
N THR A 88 -10.76 8.59 -5.43
CA THR A 88 -12.09 8.55 -6.05
C THR A 88 -13.21 9.07 -5.14
N PHE A 89 -13.02 9.02 -3.82
CA PHE A 89 -14.03 9.45 -2.84
C PHE A 89 -13.82 10.90 -2.34
N GLY A 90 -12.81 11.61 -2.86
CA GLY A 90 -12.50 12.99 -2.51
C GLY A 90 -11.60 13.16 -1.27
N GLU A 91 -11.19 14.41 -1.02
CA GLU A 91 -10.19 14.74 0.01
C GLU A 91 -10.67 14.41 1.44
N ALA A 92 -11.91 14.73 1.78
CA ALA A 92 -12.46 14.44 3.11
C ALA A 92 -12.46 12.94 3.43
N ALA A 93 -12.69 12.11 2.41
CA ALA A 93 -12.63 10.66 2.53
C ALA A 93 -11.20 10.15 2.75
N CYS A 94 -10.24 10.71 2.01
CA CYS A 94 -8.82 10.38 2.18
C CYS A 94 -8.28 10.86 3.53
N GLU A 95 -8.77 11.98 4.05
CA GLU A 95 -8.45 12.50 5.37
C GLU A 95 -8.91 11.54 6.47
N GLU A 96 -10.12 10.98 6.35
CA GLU A 96 -10.63 9.92 7.23
C GLU A 96 -9.74 8.66 7.19
N GLU A 97 -9.36 8.20 5.99
CA GLU A 97 -8.46 7.06 5.82
C GLU A 97 -7.08 7.32 6.42
N LEU A 98 -6.52 8.50 6.18
CA LEU A 98 -5.23 8.90 6.72
C LEU A 98 -5.25 8.90 8.25
N ASN A 99 -6.29 9.46 8.87
CA ASN A 99 -6.43 9.48 10.32
C ASN A 99 -6.55 8.06 10.91
N ALA A 100 -7.30 7.18 10.26
CA ALA A 100 -7.40 5.77 10.65
C ALA A 100 -6.05 5.04 10.56
N LEU A 101 -5.29 5.28 9.49
CA LEU A 101 -3.95 4.70 9.33
C LEU A 101 -2.97 5.26 10.37
N LEU A 102 -3.03 6.56 10.66
CA LEU A 102 -2.15 7.24 11.61
C LEU A 102 -2.38 6.74 13.04
N ALA A 103 -3.63 6.38 13.38
CA ALA A 103 -3.96 5.76 14.66
C ALA A 103 -3.18 4.44 14.90
N HIS A 104 -2.78 3.76 13.83
CA HIS A 104 -1.99 2.53 13.86
C HIS A 104 -0.62 2.70 13.18
N ARG A 105 0.01 3.87 13.35
CA ARG A 105 1.25 4.27 12.67
C ARG A 105 2.36 3.23 12.64
N ASP A 106 2.58 2.52 13.73
CA ASP A 106 3.69 1.57 13.87
C ASP A 106 3.44 0.26 13.10
N GLY A 107 2.19 -0.02 12.73
CA GLY A 107 1.81 -1.17 11.90
C GLY A 107 1.86 -0.89 10.39
N ILE A 108 2.04 0.37 9.99
CA ILE A 108 2.02 0.81 8.59
C ILE A 108 3.41 1.30 8.18
N THR A 109 3.87 0.87 7.00
CA THR A 109 5.22 1.19 6.49
C THR A 109 5.20 2.31 5.45
N ALA A 110 4.14 2.38 4.65
CA ALA A 110 4.01 3.37 3.60
C ALA A 110 2.56 3.81 3.40
N LEU A 111 2.38 4.97 2.79
CA LEU A 111 1.11 5.48 2.30
C LEU A 111 1.10 5.49 0.77
N ASP A 112 -0.02 5.09 0.20
CA ASP A 112 -0.31 5.04 -1.22
C ASP A 112 -1.51 5.93 -1.57
N LEU A 113 -1.57 6.40 -2.82
CA LEU A 113 -2.71 7.11 -3.36
C LEU A 113 -3.16 6.41 -4.64
N ALA A 114 -4.38 5.88 -4.63
CA ALA A 114 -4.96 5.13 -5.74
C ALA A 114 -6.39 5.58 -6.05
N GLY A 115 -6.89 5.25 -7.23
CA GLY A 115 -8.24 5.58 -7.69
C GLY A 115 -8.26 6.46 -8.96
N ASP A 116 -9.33 7.23 -9.17
CA ASP A 116 -9.52 8.03 -10.38
C ASP A 116 -8.50 9.17 -10.50
N GLU A 117 -7.52 8.99 -11.39
CA GLU A 117 -6.42 9.93 -11.58
C GLU A 117 -6.84 11.23 -12.25
N LEU A 118 -7.81 11.18 -13.17
CA LEU A 118 -8.21 12.33 -13.97
C LEU A 118 -9.15 13.25 -13.18
N GLY A 119 -10.03 12.68 -12.37
CA GLY A 119 -10.99 13.44 -11.55
C GLY A 119 -10.36 14.15 -10.35
N PHE A 120 -9.31 13.57 -9.74
CA PHE A 120 -8.80 14.05 -8.44
C PHE A 120 -7.29 14.27 -8.45
N PRO A 121 -6.74 15.27 -9.15
CA PRO A 121 -5.30 15.41 -9.39
C PRO A 121 -4.45 15.38 -8.10
N GLY A 122 -3.25 14.79 -8.18
CA GLY A 122 -2.41 14.51 -7.00
C GLY A 122 -1.99 15.71 -6.15
N HIS A 123 -2.05 16.93 -6.69
CA HIS A 123 -1.72 18.15 -5.92
C HIS A 123 -2.73 18.44 -4.80
N LEU A 124 -3.95 17.91 -4.88
CA LEU A 124 -4.95 18.03 -3.80
C LEU A 124 -4.50 17.29 -2.52
N PHE A 125 -3.67 16.25 -2.66
CA PHE A 125 -3.28 15.39 -1.55
C PHE A 125 -1.92 15.75 -0.93
N LEU A 126 -1.34 16.92 -1.26
CA LEU A 126 -0.02 17.33 -0.76
C LEU A 126 0.05 17.40 0.77
N ASN A 127 -1.00 17.91 1.42
CA ASN A 127 -1.07 17.97 2.88
C ASN A 127 -1.10 16.56 3.51
N HIS A 128 -1.83 15.63 2.89
CA HIS A 128 -1.92 14.24 3.32
C HIS A 128 -0.54 13.56 3.26
N PHE A 129 0.19 13.74 2.15
CA PHE A 129 1.54 13.21 2.01
C PHE A 129 2.55 13.86 2.97
N THR A 130 2.38 15.13 3.31
CA THR A 130 3.24 15.82 4.28
C THR A 130 3.10 15.17 5.65
N ARG A 131 1.86 15.01 6.13
CA ARG A 131 1.57 14.34 7.41
C ARG A 131 2.06 12.89 7.46
N ALA A 132 1.94 12.17 6.34
CA ALA A 132 2.46 10.82 6.22
C ALA A 132 3.99 10.75 6.36
N ARG A 133 4.72 11.71 5.77
CA ARG A 133 6.18 11.82 5.93
C ARG A 133 6.56 12.21 7.35
N ASP A 134 5.81 13.12 7.97
CA ASP A 134 6.04 13.53 9.36
C ASP A 134 5.82 12.36 10.35
N ALA A 135 4.93 11.43 10.00
CA ALA A 135 4.73 10.18 10.74
C ALA A 135 5.86 9.15 10.53
N GLY A 136 6.79 9.40 9.59
CA GLY A 136 7.92 8.53 9.25
C GLY A 136 7.63 7.50 8.16
N TRP A 137 6.49 7.60 7.48
CA TRP A 137 6.13 6.63 6.44
C TRP A 137 6.80 6.93 5.09
N ARG A 138 7.03 5.86 4.33
CA ARG A 138 7.38 5.96 2.91
C ARG A 138 6.15 6.35 2.09
N ILE A 139 6.35 6.97 0.93
CA ILE A 139 5.26 7.38 0.05
C ILE A 139 5.39 6.64 -1.28
N THR A 140 4.30 6.02 -1.71
CA THR A 140 4.09 5.50 -3.06
C THR A 140 2.84 6.16 -3.65
N VAL A 141 2.74 6.25 -4.97
CA VAL A 141 1.60 6.89 -5.64
C VAL A 141 1.30 6.14 -6.94
N HIS A 142 0.04 5.90 -7.25
CA HIS A 142 -0.36 5.54 -8.61
C HIS A 142 -0.41 6.81 -9.47
N ALA A 143 0.58 6.96 -10.35
CA ALA A 143 0.72 8.11 -11.24
C ALA A 143 1.04 7.66 -12.67
N GLY A 144 0.33 8.22 -13.66
CA GLY A 144 0.54 7.93 -15.09
C GLY A 144 -0.16 6.68 -15.61
N GLU A 145 -1.18 6.17 -14.90
CA GLU A 145 -1.97 5.01 -15.34
C GLU A 145 -3.17 5.41 -16.21
N ALA A 146 -3.74 6.60 -16.00
CA ALA A 146 -4.81 7.16 -16.83
C ALA A 146 -4.51 8.57 -17.35
N ALA A 147 -3.68 9.35 -16.63
CA ALA A 147 -3.25 10.65 -17.11
C ALA A 147 -2.13 10.49 -18.15
N ALA A 148 -2.42 10.85 -19.40
CA ALA A 148 -1.39 10.92 -20.44
C ALA A 148 -0.22 11.81 -19.97
N ARG A 149 0.99 11.26 -20.08
CA ARG A 149 2.28 11.86 -19.70
C ARG A 149 2.38 13.34 -20.09
N LYS A 150 2.21 14.25 -19.13
CA LYS A 150 2.80 15.59 -19.21
C LYS A 150 4.13 15.57 -18.46
N ALA A 151 5.14 16.10 -19.16
CA ALA A 151 6.57 15.92 -18.91
C ALA A 151 7.05 16.38 -17.52
N SER A 152 8.19 15.83 -17.10
CA SER A 152 9.13 16.24 -16.03
C SER A 152 8.93 15.77 -14.58
N GLY A 153 8.13 14.74 -14.30
CA GLY A 153 8.18 14.02 -13.01
C GLY A 153 8.90 12.69 -13.15
N ARG A 154 9.83 12.34 -12.25
CA ARG A 154 10.40 10.98 -12.18
C ARG A 154 9.26 9.95 -12.06
N PRO A 155 9.31 8.82 -12.78
CA PRO A 155 8.29 7.79 -12.64
C PRO A 155 8.40 7.20 -11.22
N SER A 156 7.31 7.22 -10.48
CA SER A 156 7.10 6.37 -9.32
C SER A 156 5.68 5.87 -9.46
N ALA A 157 5.51 4.87 -10.31
CA ALA A 157 4.28 4.12 -10.49
C ALA A 157 4.60 2.70 -10.03
N ILE A 158 4.00 2.26 -8.93
CA ILE A 158 3.90 0.83 -8.60
C ILE A 158 2.41 0.53 -8.55
N LEU A 159 1.88 -0.01 -9.64
CA LEU A 159 0.51 -0.52 -9.81
C LEU A 159 0.19 -1.63 -8.77
N ALA A 160 -1.09 -1.65 -8.37
CA ALA A 160 -1.89 -2.66 -7.66
C ALA A 160 -1.22 -3.98 -7.21
N LEU A 161 -1.49 -4.37 -5.94
CA LEU A 161 -1.14 -5.66 -5.31
C LEU A 161 0.18 -6.26 -5.80
N ASN A 162 1.27 -5.50 -5.64
CA ASN A 162 2.60 -6.00 -5.95
C ASN A 162 3.13 -6.83 -4.78
N VAL A 163 2.91 -8.14 -4.87
CA VAL A 163 3.73 -9.13 -4.21
C VAL A 163 5.14 -9.04 -4.80
N SER A 164 6.05 -8.38 -4.10
CA SER A 164 7.46 -8.31 -4.51
C SER A 164 8.23 -9.51 -3.94
N SER A 165 8.45 -10.53 -4.76
CA SER A 165 9.33 -11.64 -4.41
C SER A 165 10.80 -11.21 -4.56
N ARG A 166 11.59 -11.31 -3.50
CA ARG A 166 13.05 -11.48 -3.64
C ARG A 166 13.37 -12.96 -3.47
N GLY A 167 13.35 -13.69 -4.57
CA GLY A 167 13.93 -15.03 -4.64
C GLY A 167 15.45 -14.95 -4.50
N LYS A 168 16.05 -15.78 -3.66
CA LYS A 168 17.51 -15.94 -3.61
C LYS A 168 17.99 -16.58 -4.90
N SER A 169 18.47 -15.80 -5.87
CA SER A 169 19.43 -16.33 -6.84
C SER A 169 20.79 -16.34 -6.17
N GLY A 170 21.26 -17.53 -5.80
CA GLY A 170 22.65 -17.75 -5.43
C GLY A 170 23.56 -17.42 -6.61
N ALA A 171 24.46 -16.47 -6.41
CA ALA A 171 25.82 -16.40 -6.94
C ALA A 171 26.44 -15.12 -6.39
N GLY A 172 27.49 -15.28 -5.57
CA GLY A 172 28.22 -14.16 -5.01
C GLY A 172 28.89 -13.31 -6.09
N SER A 173 29.01 -12.01 -5.81
CA SER A 173 30.22 -11.25 -6.11
C SER A 173 30.17 -9.95 -5.31
N ASP A 174 31.24 -9.76 -4.55
CA ASP A 174 31.56 -8.58 -3.76
C ASP A 174 31.46 -7.29 -4.57
N ILE A 175 30.91 -6.24 -3.96
CA ILE A 175 31.31 -4.86 -4.28
C ILE A 175 31.50 -4.08 -2.98
N ASP A 176 32.62 -4.36 -2.34
CA ASP A 176 33.28 -3.43 -1.44
C ASP A 176 34.04 -2.40 -2.28
N GLY A 177 33.92 -1.12 -1.92
CA GLY A 177 34.82 -0.05 -2.39
C GLY A 177 34.43 0.68 -3.69
N LEU A 178 34.12 1.97 -3.55
CA LEU A 178 34.89 3.05 -4.19
C LEU A 178 34.35 4.43 -3.75
N SER A 179 34.95 4.96 -2.69
CA SER A 179 35.08 6.40 -2.53
C SER A 179 35.95 6.93 -3.67
N GLY A 180 35.54 8.01 -4.34
CA GLY A 180 36.36 8.61 -5.39
C GLY A 180 35.84 9.96 -5.84
N ARG A 181 36.28 11.02 -5.17
CA ARG A 181 36.20 12.41 -5.66
C ARG A 181 36.84 12.50 -7.05
N LYS A 182 36.26 13.30 -7.95
CA LYS A 182 37.05 14.08 -8.91
C LYS A 182 36.29 15.32 -9.37
N THR A 183 36.95 16.44 -9.13
CA THR A 183 36.70 17.83 -9.52
C THR A 183 36.77 18.02 -11.04
N TYR A 184 36.02 18.99 -11.58
CA TYR A 184 36.22 19.51 -12.94
C TYR A 184 36.42 21.04 -12.89
N ARG A 185 37.66 21.45 -13.20
CA ARG A 185 38.09 22.70 -13.86
C ARG A 185 38.90 22.18 -15.06
N ASP A 186 38.88 22.74 -16.26
CA ASP A 186 38.68 24.12 -16.70
C ASP A 186 37.60 24.27 -17.78
#